data_AF-A0A3D6EXT5-F1
#
_entry.id   AF-A0A3D6EXT5-F1
#
_cell.length_a   1.000
_cell.length_b   1.000
_cell.length_c   1.000
_cell.angle_alpha   90.00
_cell.angle_beta   90.00
_cell.angle_gamma   90.00
#
_symmetry.space_group_name_H-M   'P 1'
#
loop_
_entity.id
_entity.type
_entity.pdbx_description
1 polymer ?
#
loop_
_entity_poly.entity_id
_entity_poly.type
_entity_poly.pdbx_seq_one_letter_code
_entity_poly.pdbx_strand_id
1 'polypeptide(L)' 'MAQHLMKKKECPSCAMEIEVGLKTCPICQYEFPRYSASIRWTAILLVVVLLLIWLISLR' A
#
# COMPACT_ATOMS: atom_id res chain seq x y z
N MET A 1 -14.00 6.46 28.16
CA MET A 1 -14.83 5.87 27.09
C MET A 1 -13.93 5.66 25.89
N ALA A 2 -13.55 4.40 25.66
CA ALA A 2 -12.45 4.03 24.77
C ALA A 2 -12.85 4.23 23.30
N GLN A 3 -12.30 5.27 22.68
CA GLN A 3 -12.34 5.44 21.22
C GLN A 3 -11.29 4.51 20.59
N HIS A 4 -11.52 3.20 20.69
CA HIS A 4 -10.93 2.26 19.75
C HIS A 4 -11.69 2.43 18.43
N LEU A 5 -11.26 3.44 17.67
CA LEU A 5 -11.75 3.71 16.33
C LEU A 5 -11.43 2.47 15.48
N MET A 6 -12.39 1.56 15.38
CA MET A 6 -12.41 0.55 14.33
C MET A 6 -12.45 1.33 13.02
N LYS A 7 -11.28 1.66 12.48
CA LYS A 7 -11.18 2.47 11.26
C LYS A 7 -11.90 1.69 10.16
N LYS A 8 -13.08 2.16 9.77
CA LYS A 8 -13.80 1.65 8.61
C LYS A 8 -13.31 2.42 7.39
N LYS A 9 -13.17 1.72 6.27
CA LYS A 9 -12.89 2.27 4.95
C LYS A 9 -13.96 1.78 3.99
N GLU A 10 -14.27 2.57 2.99
CA GLU A 10 -15.08 2.11 1.87
C GLU A 10 -14.27 1.21 0.94
N CYS A 11 -14.87 0.12 0.47
CA CYS A 11 -14.29 -0.69 -0.57
C CYS A 11 -14.40 0.05 -1.92
N PRO A 12 -13.31 0.26 -2.67
CA PRO A 12 -13.33 1.01 -3.94
C PRO A 12 -14.07 0.29 -5.07
N SER A 13 -14.34 -1.01 -4.91
CA SER A 13 -15.03 -1.83 -5.93
C SER A 13 -16.54 -1.85 -5.73
N CYS A 14 -17.01 -2.00 -4.48
CA CYS A 14 -18.44 -2.17 -4.17
C CYS A 14 -19.02 -1.09 -3.26
N ALA A 15 -18.24 -0.08 -2.86
CA ALA A 15 -18.62 1.00 -1.95
C ALA A 15 -19.12 0.56 -0.56
N MET A 16 -18.93 -0.71 -0.18
CA MET A 16 -19.30 -1.22 1.14
C MET A 16 -18.33 -0.73 2.22
N GLU A 17 -18.85 -0.39 3.40
CA GLU A 17 -18.03 -0.14 4.60
C GLU A 17 -17.41 -1.43 5.13
N ILE A 18 -16.09 -1.46 5.18
CA ILE A 18 -15.28 -2.60 5.66
C ILE A 18 -14.20 -2.11 6.62
N GLU A 19 -13.62 -3.01 7.42
CA GLU A 19 -12.54 -2.62 8.33
C GLU A 19 -11.21 -2.41 7.57
N VAL A 20 -10.41 -1.41 7.96
CA VAL A 20 -9.13 -1.10 7.29
C VAL A 20 -8.13 -2.26 7.27
N GLY A 21 -8.26 -3.19 8.21
CA GLY A 21 -7.36 -4.33 8.38
C GLY A 21 -7.57 -5.48 7.40
N LEU A 22 -8.67 -5.53 6.64
CA LEU A 22 -8.94 -6.66 5.76
C LEU A 22 -8.00 -6.66 4.53
N LYS A 23 -7.46 -7.84 4.23
CA LYS A 23 -6.67 -8.11 3.01
C LYS A 23 -7.55 -8.15 1.77
N THR A 24 -8.78 -8.63 1.93
CA THR A 24 -9.72 -8.86 0.84
C THR A 24 -11.09 -8.39 1.31
N CYS A 25 -11.89 -7.78 0.44
CA CYS A 25 -13.27 -7.41 0.77
C CYS A 25 -14.12 -8.67 0.91
N PRO A 26 -14.85 -8.90 2.02
CA PRO A 26 -15.64 -10.12 2.23
C PRO A 26 -16.90 -10.17 1.37
N ILE A 27 -17.30 -9.04 0.75
CA ILE A 27 -18.51 -8.93 -0.07
C ILE A 27 -18.22 -9.19 -1.54
N CYS A 28 -17.23 -8.49 -2.10
CA CYS A 28 -16.90 -8.57 -3.53
C CYS A 28 -15.58 -9.29 -3.82
N GLN A 29 -14.89 -9.80 -2.80
CA GLN A 29 -13.60 -10.49 -2.92
C GLN A 29 -12.48 -9.63 -3.53
N TYR A 30 -12.60 -8.29 -3.47
CA TYR A 30 -11.55 -7.39 -3.96
C TYR A 30 -10.31 -7.45 -3.08
N GLU A 31 -9.17 -7.81 -3.67
CA GLU A 31 -7.86 -7.89 -3.00
C GLU A 31 -7.27 -6.49 -2.82
N PHE A 32 -7.07 -6.06 -1.58
CA PHE A 32 -6.44 -4.78 -1.29
C PHE A 32 -4.93 -4.87 -1.44
N PRO A 33 -4.28 -3.98 -2.22
CA PRO A 33 -2.84 -3.99 -2.36
C PRO A 33 -2.18 -3.69 -1.01
N ARG A 34 -1.57 -4.71 -0.40
CA ARG A 34 -0.73 -4.56 0.79
C ARG A 34 0.71 -4.37 0.37
N TYR A 35 1.12 -3.11 0.32
CA TYR A 35 2.54 -2.79 0.24
C TYR A 35 3.18 -3.12 1.59
N SER A 36 3.96 -4.20 1.64
CA SER A 36 4.81 -4.47 2.80
C SER A 36 5.86 -3.36 2.91
N ALA A 37 6.29 -3.07 4.14
CA ALA A 37 7.36 -2.09 4.37
C ALA A 37 8.61 -2.45 3.55
N SER A 38 8.87 -3.76 3.37
CA SER A 38 9.94 -4.29 2.54
C SER A 38 9.83 -3.83 1.08
N ILE A 39 8.66 -3.96 0.45
CA ILE A 39 8.46 -3.51 -0.94
C ILE A 39 8.70 -2.00 -1.09
N ARG A 40 8.27 -1.21 -0.10
CA ARG A 40 8.51 0.24 -0.10
C ARG A 40 10.00 0.57 -0.05
N TRP A 41 10.76 -0.11 0.82
CA TRP A 41 12.21 0.06 0.90
C TRP A 41 12.93 -0.40 -0.37
N THR A 42 12.52 -1.53 -0.96
CA THR A 42 13.06 -2.02 -2.23
C THR A 42 12.84 -1.02 -3.36
N ALA A 43 11.65 -0.43 -3.46
CA ALA A 43 11.35 0.58 -4.48
C ALA A 43 12.24 1.83 -4.32
N ILE A 44 12.45 2.29 -3.09
CA ILE A 44 13.34 3.44 -2.81
C ILE A 44 14.78 3.11 -3.20
N LEU A 45 15.28 1.94 -2.81
CA LEU A 45 16.64 1.51 -3.12
C LEU A 45 16.88 1.43 -4.63
N LEU A 46 15.92 0.88 -5.38
CA LEU A 46 15.99 0.83 -6.85
C LEU A 46 16.07 2.21 -7.48
N VAL A 47 15.24 3.16 -7.05
CA VAL A 47 15.25 4.53 -7.56
C VAL A 47 16.59 5.22 -7.29
N VAL A 48 17.14 5.05 -6.08
CA VAL A 48 18.46 5.60 -5.71
C VAL A 48 19.58 5.00 -6.57
N VAL A 49 19.58 3.68 -6.76
CA VAL A 49 20.58 3.01 -7.62
C VAL A 49 20.48 3.48 -9.07
N LEU A 50 19.27 3.59 -9.62
CA LEU A 50 19.07 4.10 -10.98
C LEU A 50 19.56 5.55 -11.11
N LEU A 51 19.28 6.41 -10.14
CA LEU A 51 19.78 7.80 -10.10
C LEU A 51 21.31 7.86 -10.08
N LEU A 52 21.97 7.01 -9.28
CA LEU A 52 23.42 6.93 -9.22
C LEU A 52 24.02 6.47 -10.55
N ILE A 53 23.46 5.42 -11.17
CA ILE A 53 23.88 4.95 -12.50
C ILE A 53 23.72 6.04 -13.55
N TRP A 54 22.60 6.76 -13.51
CA TRP A 54 22.32 7.85 -14.44
C TRP A 54 23.33 8.98 -14.28
N LEU A 55 23.63 9.39 -13.04
CA LEU A 55 24.63 10.42 -12.73
C LEU A 55 26.04 10.02 -13.18
N ILE A 56 26.41 8.74 -13.04
CA ILE A 56 27.70 8.21 -13.49
C ILE A 56 27.76 8.10 -15.01
N SER A 57 26.67 7.75 -15.69
CA SER A 57 26.64 7.63 -17.16
C SER A 57 26.62 8.99 -17.87
N LEU A 58 26.14 10.04 -17.20
CA LEU A 58 26.12 11.41 -17.73
C LEU A 58 27.40 12.20 -17.44
N ARG A 59 28.35 11.59 -16.74
CA ARG A 59 29.66 12.13 -16.37
C ARG A 59 30.70 11.72 -17.39
#